data_AF-A0A2T7Q2E3-F1
#
_entry.id   AF-A0A2T7Q2E3-F1
#
_cell.length_a   1.000
_cell.length_b   1.000
_cell.length_c   1.000
_cell.angle_alpha   90.00
_cell.angle_beta   90.00
_cell.angle_gamma   90.00
#
_symmetry.space_group_name_H-M   'P 1'
#
loop_
_entity.id
_entity.type
_entity.pdbx_description
1 polymer ?
#
loop_
_entity_poly.entity_id
_entity_poly.type
_entity_poly.pdbx_seq_one_letter_code
_entity_poly.pdbx_strand_id
1 'polypeptide(L)' 'MGWYIERTTGHHIYAHPTKPGKIPVGKHGAKEVPPGTEKKILKLAGLR' A
#
# COMPACT_ATOMS: atom_id res chain seq x y z
N MET A 1 2.62 11.89 8.03
CA MET A 1 1.91 10.82 8.77
C MET A 1 0.43 11.01 8.48
N GLY A 2 -0.27 10.00 7.94
CA GLY A 2 -1.65 10.18 7.47
C GLY A 2 -2.25 9.00 6.72
N TRP A 3 -1.51 7.89 6.56
CA TRP A 3 -2.06 6.66 6.01
C TRP A 3 -2.76 5.87 7.13
N TYR A 4 -3.96 5.37 6.87
CA TYR A 4 -4.73 4.51 7.77
C TYR A 4 -5.17 3.23 7.06
N ILE A 5 -5.44 2.18 7.84
CA ILE A 5 -5.89 0.90 7.30
C ILE A 5 -7.42 0.95 7.17
N GLU A 6 -7.90 0.89 5.94
CA GLU A 6 -9.34 0.87 5.64
C GLU A 6 -9.89 -0.57 5.69
N ARG A 7 -9.10 -1.55 5.25
CA ARG A 7 -9.51 -2.96 5.21
C ARG A 7 -8.33 -3.89 5.42
N THR A 8 -8.57 -5.04 6.07
CA THR A 8 -7.53 -6.02 6.42
C THR A 8 -7.80 -7.44 5.91
N THR A 9 -8.96 -7.70 5.31
CA THR A 9 -9.35 -9.02 4.81
C THR A 9 -8.58 -9.37 3.53
N GLY A 10 -7.70 -10.36 3.61
CA GLY A 10 -6.78 -10.75 2.53
C GLY A 10 -5.61 -9.77 2.38
N HIS A 11 -5.91 -8.54 1.97
CA HIS A 11 -4.93 -7.46 1.83
C HIS A 11 -5.11 -6.38 2.90
N HIS A 12 -4.00 -5.76 3.30
CA HIS A 12 -4.04 -4.48 4.00
C HIS A 12 -4.24 -3.37 2.98
N ILE A 13 -5.39 -2.74 3.01
CA ILE A 13 -5.70 -1.59 2.16
C ILE A 13 -5.40 -0.34 2.96
N TYR A 14 -4.35 0.39 2.57
CA TYR A 14 -4.03 1.69 3.14
C TYR A 14 -4.68 2.81 2.33
N ALA A 15 -5.27 3.77 3.02
CA ALA A 15 -5.86 4.97 2.44
C ALA A 15 -5.27 6.22 3.10
N HIS A 16 -5.29 7.34 2.38
CA HIS A 16 -4.87 8.64 2.88
C HIS A 16 -6.01 9.64 2.67
N PRO A 17 -6.31 10.52 3.64
CA PRO A 17 -7.45 11.44 3.54
C PRO A 17 -7.31 12.45 2.39
N THR A 18 -6.07 12.83 2.05
CA THR A 18 -5.80 13.84 1.01
C THR A 18 -5.12 13.30 -0.25
N LYS A 19 -4.64 12.05 -0.26
CA LYS A 19 -3.98 11.47 -1.44
C LYS A 19 -4.95 10.49 -2.10
N PRO A 20 -5.31 10.72 -3.38
CA PRO A 20 -6.20 9.80 -4.09
C PRO A 20 -5.45 8.49 -4.38
N GLY A 21 -6.10 7.38 -4.08
CA GLY A 21 -5.56 6.04 -4.31
C GLY A 21 -5.45 5.22 -3.04
N LYS A 22 -5.82 3.95 -3.15
CA LYS A 22 -5.68 2.96 -2.09
C LYS A 22 -4.46 2.10 -2.39
N ILE A 23 -3.67 1.81 -1.37
CA ILE A 23 -2.46 1.01 -1.48
C ILE A 23 -2.79 -0.39 -0.92
N PRO A 24 -3.05 -1.38 -1.78
CA PRO A 24 -3.15 -2.77 -1.34
C PRO A 24 -1.76 -3.32 -1.05
N VAL A 25 -1.57 -3.80 0.18
CA VAL A 25 -0.37 -4.50 0.63
C VAL A 25 -0.72 -5.96 0.86
N GLY A 26 -0.01 -6.83 0.14
CA GLY A 26 -0.09 -8.27 0.27
C GLY A 26 0.26 -8.72 1.69
N LYS A 27 -0.55 -9.61 2.28
CA LYS A 27 -0.21 -10.30 3.54
C LYS A 27 0.40 -11.69 3.34
N HIS A 28 0.48 -12.14 2.10
CA HIS A 28 0.98 -13.47 1.79
C HIS A 28 2.45 -13.56 2.21
N GLY A 29 2.85 -14.69 2.80
CA GLY A 29 4.14 -14.91 3.47
C GLY A 29 5.40 -14.85 2.59
N ALA A 30 5.35 -14.14 1.46
CA ALA A 30 6.54 -13.76 0.72
C ALA A 30 7.42 -12.87 1.61
N LYS A 31 8.70 -13.24 1.72
CA LYS A 31 9.70 -12.53 2.52
C LYS A 31 9.92 -11.10 2.01
N GLU A 32 9.72 -10.87 0.71
CA GLU A 32 10.02 -9.61 0.03
C GLU A 32 8.88 -9.21 -0.92
N VAL A 33 8.67 -7.90 -1.03
CA VAL A 33 7.71 -7.32 -1.98
C VAL A 33 8.36 -7.28 -3.37
N PRO A 34 7.70 -7.78 -4.43
CA PRO A 34 8.24 -7.69 -5.77
C PRO A 34 8.55 -6.22 -6.15
N PRO A 35 9.66 -5.93 -6.83
CA PRO A 35 10.10 -4.55 -7.10
C PRO A 35 9.09 -3.74 -7.93
N GLY A 36 8.30 -4.40 -8.77
CA GLY A 36 7.20 -3.74 -9.50
C GLY A 36 6.07 -3.28 -8.56
N THR A 37 5.77 -4.08 -7.54
CA THR A 37 4.77 -3.76 -6.51
C THR A 37 5.27 -2.65 -5.60
N GLU A 38 6.53 -2.72 -5.16
CA GLU A 38 7.17 -1.67 -4.36
C GLU A 38 7.14 -0.32 -5.09
N LYS A 39 7.58 -0.26 -6.35
CA LYS A 39 7.56 0.98 -7.14
C LYS A 39 6.16 1.58 -7.30
N LYS A 40 5.13 0.72 -7.44
CA LYS A 40 3.73 1.17 -7.50
C LYS A 40 3.28 1.74 -6.15
N ILE A 41 3.60 1.08 -5.05
CA ILE A 41 3.33 1.53 -3.69
C ILE A 41 3.98 2.90 -3.46
N LEU A 42 5.26 3.05 -3.78
CA LEU A 42 5.99 4.32 -3.62
C LEU A 42 5.38 5.46 -4.45
N LYS A 43 5.00 5.18 -5.70
CA LYS A 43 4.31 6.16 -6.55
C LYS A 43 2.98 6.61 -5.96
N LEU A 44 2.15 5.66 -5.50
CA LEU A 44 0.86 5.96 -4.86
C LEU A 44 1.04 6.67 -3.51
N ALA A 45 2.12 6.36 -2.79
CA ALA A 45 2.48 7.02 -1.55
C ALA A 45 2.97 8.46 -1.75
N GLY A 46 3.30 8.85 -2.99
CA GLY A 46 3.97 10.11 -3.30
C GLY A 46 5.40 10.16 -2.73
N LEU A 47 6.07 9.01 -2.67
CA LEU A 47 7.43 8.84 -2.14
C LEU A 47 8.45 8.65 -3.28
N ARG A 48 8.22 9.30 -4.42
CA ARG A 48 9.10 9.24 -5.58
C ARG A 48 9.13 10.56 -6.32
#